data_AF-A0A2U9PCW5-F1
#
_entry.id   AF-A0A2U9PCW5-F1
#
_cell.length_a   1.000
_cell.length_b   1.000
_cell.length_c   1.000
_cell.angle_alpha   90.00
_cell.angle_beta   90.00
_cell.angle_gamma   90.00
#
_symmetry.space_group_name_H-M   'P 1'
#
loop_
_entity.id
_entity.type
_entity.pdbx_description
1 polymer ?
#
loop_
_entity_poly.entity_id
_entity_poly.type
_entity_poly.pdbx_seq_one_letter_code
_entity_poly.pdbx_strand_id
1 'polypeptide(L)'
;MERLSADYYVYPGATARALRRYEAFARAPGRRPLYPQDAECSCRGCSFDDVRHARDVLAEVLRHLPPRARAELGRRVAVLDAGYLRRTLPDPFADQRQWESGLWWHRRLAGGREGA
;
A
#
# COMPACT_ATOMS: atom_id res chain seq x y z
N MET A 1 -14.40 2.34 13.54
CA MET A 1 -14.34 2.49 12.08
C MET A 1 -13.71 1.29 11.41
N GLU A 2 -12.55 0.81 11.87
CA GLU A 2 -12.06 -0.52 11.46
C GLU A 2 -13.09 -1.61 11.77
N ARG A 3 -13.79 -1.50 12.91
CA ARG A 3 -14.94 -2.35 13.31
C ARG A 3 -16.18 -2.32 12.40
N LEU A 4 -16.25 -1.43 11.41
CA LEU A 4 -17.41 -1.30 10.51
C LEU A 4 -17.15 -1.85 9.10
N SER A 5 -15.90 -2.17 8.78
CA SER A 5 -15.57 -2.78 7.49
C SER A 5 -15.87 -4.27 7.53
N ALA A 6 -16.57 -4.77 6.51
CA ALA A 6 -16.71 -6.21 6.26
C ALA A 6 -15.45 -6.81 5.62
N ASP A 7 -14.47 -5.97 5.27
CA ASP A 7 -13.21 -6.40 4.71
C ASP A 7 -12.38 -7.15 5.78
N TYR A 8 -12.05 -8.40 5.46
CA TYR A 8 -11.22 -9.27 6.29
C TYR A 8 -9.90 -8.60 6.72
N TYR A 9 -9.33 -7.71 5.90
CA TYR A 9 -8.05 -7.05 6.15
C TYR A 9 -8.16 -5.76 6.96
N VAL A 10 -9.37 -5.27 7.21
CA VAL A 10 -9.63 -4.09 8.04
C VAL A 10 -10.11 -4.53 9.42
N TYR A 11 -9.15 -4.74 10.31
CA TYR A 11 -9.37 -5.13 11.71
C TYR A 11 -8.79 -4.07 12.66
N PRO A 12 -9.11 -4.09 13.97
CA PRO A 12 -8.53 -3.14 14.92
C PRO A 12 -7.00 -3.11 14.85
N GLY A 13 -6.41 -1.95 14.54
CA GLY A 13 -4.97 -1.76 14.40
C GLY A 13 -4.41 -2.01 12.99
N ALA A 14 -5.22 -2.45 12.03
CA ALA A 14 -4.81 -2.62 10.63
C ALA A 14 -4.33 -1.30 10.02
N THR A 15 -5.00 -0.18 10.33
CA THR A 15 -4.61 1.15 9.85
C THR A 15 -3.20 1.53 10.30
N ALA A 16 -2.91 1.32 11.59
CA ALA A 16 -1.60 1.64 12.16
C ALA A 16 -0.50 0.75 11.56
N ARG A 17 -0.82 -0.54 11.35
CA ARG A 17 0.12 -1.49 10.73
C ARG A 17 0.38 -1.15 9.26
N ALA A 18 -0.66 -0.84 8.50
CA ALA A 18 -0.57 -0.42 7.10
C ALA A 18 0.26 0.87 6.97
N LEU A 19 0.01 1.88 7.83
CA LEU A 19 0.81 3.10 7.86
C LEU A 19 2.30 2.82 8.13
N ARG A 20 2.62 2.00 9.14
CA ARG A 20 4.02 1.67 9.46
C ARG A 20 4.72 1.00 8.29
N ARG A 21 4.08 0.00 7.66
CA ARG A 21 4.65 -0.69 6.50
C ARG A 21 4.84 0.26 5.32
N TYR A 22 3.83 1.06 5.01
CA TYR A 22 3.87 1.99 3.88
C TYR A 22 4.92 3.08 4.08
N GLU A 23 5.06 3.59 5.31
CA GLU A 23 6.09 4.54 5.71
C GLU A 23 7.50 3.94 5.61
N ALA A 24 7.69 2.71 6.09
CA ALA A 24 8.98 2.01 6.00
C ALA A 24 9.42 1.82 4.55
N PHE A 25 8.51 1.46 3.64
CA PHE A 25 8.84 1.31 2.22
C PHE A 25 9.12 2.66 1.54
N ALA A 26 8.21 3.64 1.70
CA ALA A 26 8.32 4.93 1.02
C ALA A 26 9.52 5.76 1.50
N ARG A 27 10.02 5.51 2.72
CA ARG A 27 11.16 6.20 3.32
C ARG A 27 12.39 5.32 3.49
N ALA A 28 12.40 4.11 2.92
CA ALA A 28 13.57 3.24 2.99
C ALA A 28 14.82 3.99 2.51
N PRO A 29 15.99 3.80 3.13
CA PRO A 29 17.20 4.49 2.72
C PRO A 29 17.61 4.12 1.28
N GLY A 30 18.56 4.89 0.73
CA GLY A 30 19.12 4.64 -0.59
C GLY A 30 18.41 5.36 -1.75
N ARG A 31 19.03 5.29 -2.93
CA ARG A 31 18.59 5.98 -4.16
C ARG A 31 18.08 5.03 -5.24
N ARG A 32 18.24 3.73 -5.05
CA ARG A 32 17.80 2.72 -6.02
C ARG A 32 16.28 2.59 -6.02
N PRO A 33 15.69 2.30 -7.18
CA PRO A 33 14.31 1.88 -7.24
C PRO A 33 14.05 0.67 -6.32
N LEU A 34 12.88 0.66 -5.70
CA LEU A 34 12.35 -0.41 -4.89
C LEU A 34 11.24 -1.10 -5.68
N TYR A 35 11.11 -2.39 -5.45
CA TYR A 35 10.09 -3.22 -6.08
C TYR A 35 9.19 -3.75 -4.97
N PRO A 36 7.87 -3.48 -5.00
CA PRO A 36 6.91 -4.17 -4.15
C PRO A 36 7.05 -5.68 -4.32
N GLN A 37 6.96 -6.41 -3.21
CA GLN A 37 6.91 -7.87 -3.21
C GLN A 37 5.47 -8.34 -3.07
N ASP A 38 5.15 -9.48 -3.68
CA ASP A 38 3.95 -10.21 -3.32
C ASP A 38 4.09 -10.79 -1.90
N ALA A 39 3.00 -10.83 -1.15
CA ALA A 39 2.98 -11.50 0.14
C ALA A 39 3.01 -13.02 -0.05
N GLU A 40 3.81 -13.73 0.73
CA GLU A 40 3.90 -15.20 0.67
C GLU A 40 2.59 -15.88 1.14
N CYS A 41 1.83 -15.23 2.03
CA CYS A 41 0.50 -15.66 2.45
C CYS A 41 -0.52 -14.52 2.30
N SER A 42 -1.79 -14.87 2.11
CA SER A 42 -2.94 -13.95 2.22
C SER A 42 -3.44 -13.76 3.66
N CYS A 43 -2.73 -14.32 4.64
CA CYS A 43 -3.09 -14.19 6.04
C CYS A 43 -2.85 -12.76 6.57
N ARG A 44 -3.67 -12.28 7.53
CA ARG A 44 -3.51 -10.93 8.15
C ARG A 44 -2.11 -10.66 8.70
N GLY A 45 -1.39 -11.75 9.02
CA GLY A 45 -0.02 -11.77 9.48
C GLY A 45 0.98 -11.33 8.41
N CYS A 46 0.89 -11.82 7.18
CA CYS A 46 1.90 -11.54 6.15
C CYS A 46 1.36 -10.76 4.95
N SER A 47 0.05 -10.48 4.88
CA SER A 47 -0.51 -9.72 3.76
C SER A 47 0.12 -8.32 3.59
N PHE A 48 0.63 -7.73 4.68
CA PHE A 48 1.36 -6.47 4.64
C PHE A 48 2.82 -6.59 4.19
N ASP A 49 3.34 -7.79 3.95
CA ASP A 49 4.64 -7.94 3.30
C ASP A 49 4.57 -7.36 1.88
N ASP A 50 3.39 -7.45 1.24
CA ASP A 50 3.03 -6.62 0.11
C ASP A 50 2.65 -5.19 0.55
N VAL A 51 3.51 -4.24 0.21
CA VAL A 51 3.29 -2.82 0.46
C VAL A 51 2.08 -2.27 -0.30
N ARG A 52 1.70 -2.85 -1.45
CA ARG A 52 0.50 -2.46 -2.20
C ARG A 52 -0.76 -2.82 -1.42
N HIS A 53 -0.76 -3.97 -0.76
CA HIS A 53 -1.85 -4.36 0.12
C HIS A 53 -1.99 -3.41 1.33
N ALA A 54 -0.88 -2.91 1.88
CA ALA A 54 -0.94 -1.83 2.87
C ALA A 54 -1.66 -0.59 2.33
N ARG A 55 -1.43 -0.24 1.05
CA ARG A 55 -2.12 0.89 0.41
C ARG A 55 -3.60 0.61 0.12
N ASP A 56 -3.96 -0.64 -0.19
CA ASP A 56 -5.36 -1.08 -0.34
C ASP A 56 -6.13 -0.90 0.97
N VAL A 57 -5.58 -1.38 2.09
CA VAL A 57 -6.18 -1.20 3.43
C VAL A 57 -6.34 0.28 3.78
N LEU A 58 -5.36 1.12 3.47
CA LEU A 58 -5.47 2.57 3.70
C LEU A 58 -6.53 3.23 2.81
N ALA A 59 -6.66 2.78 1.56
CA ALA A 59 -7.73 3.22 0.67
C ALA A 59 -9.09 2.87 1.29
N GLU A 60 -9.24 1.65 1.79
CA GLU A 60 -10.47 1.18 2.42
C GLU A 60 -10.85 1.99 3.64
N VAL A 61 -9.90 2.19 4.55
CA VAL A 61 -10.11 3.00 5.75
C VAL A 61 -10.51 4.44 5.38
N LEU A 62 -9.88 5.04 4.37
CA LEU A 62 -10.24 6.37 3.88
C LEU A 62 -11.69 6.46 3.41
N ARG A 63 -12.23 5.41 2.76
CA ARG A 63 -13.64 5.38 2.30
C ARG A 63 -14.64 5.45 3.46
N HIS A 64 -14.28 4.91 4.62
CA HIS A 64 -15.17 4.84 5.80
C HIS A 64 -14.96 5.97 6.83
N LEU A 65 -13.90 6.79 6.68
CA LEU A 65 -13.62 7.92 7.57
C LEU A 65 -14.61 9.08 7.37
N PRO A 66 -15.06 9.75 8.46
CA PRO A 66 -15.79 11.00 8.37
C PRO A 66 -14.86 12.09 7.81
N PRO A 67 -15.40 13.16 7.22
CA PRO A 67 -14.64 14.09 6.39
C PRO A 67 -13.35 14.64 7.03
N ARG A 68 -13.40 15.05 8.30
CA ARG A 68 -12.24 15.60 9.01
C ARG A 68 -11.11 14.60 9.16
N ALA A 69 -11.42 13.39 9.65
CA ALA A 69 -10.42 12.34 9.84
C ALA A 69 -9.90 11.80 8.50
N ARG A 70 -10.78 11.73 7.48
CA ARG A 70 -10.39 11.39 6.11
C ARG A 70 -9.37 12.39 5.56
N ALA A 71 -9.60 13.69 5.75
CA ALA A 71 -8.69 14.72 5.28
C ALA A 71 -7.32 14.63 5.96
N GLU A 72 -7.30 14.37 7.27
CA GLU A 72 -6.05 14.21 8.03
C GLU A 72 -5.25 12.99 7.58
N LEU A 73 -5.87 11.81 7.55
CA LEU A 73 -5.20 10.60 7.08
C LEU A 73 -4.80 10.74 5.61
N GLY A 74 -5.66 11.32 4.78
CA GLY A 74 -5.43 11.52 3.35
C GLY A 74 -4.19 12.36 3.07
N ARG A 75 -3.94 13.43 3.84
CA ARG A 75 -2.70 14.21 3.72
C ARG A 75 -1.46 13.38 4.02
N ARG A 76 -1.50 12.56 5.08
CA ARG A 76 -0.37 11.68 5.43
C ARG A 76 -0.11 10.64 4.35
N VAL A 77 -1.18 10.02 3.84
CA VAL A 77 -1.10 9.02 2.75
C VAL A 77 -0.57 9.66 1.47
N ALA A 78 -0.99 10.87 1.10
CA ALA A 78 -0.51 11.56 -0.10
C ALA A 78 1.01 11.82 -0.09
N VAL A 79 1.59 12.15 1.08
CA VAL A 79 3.05 12.31 1.21
C VAL A 79 3.76 10.97 0.99
N LEU A 80 3.18 9.87 1.48
CA LEU A 80 3.72 8.53 1.29
C LEU A 80 3.55 8.05 -0.17
N ASP A 81 2.42 8.34 -0.81
CA ASP A 81 2.14 8.06 -2.21
C ASP A 81 3.19 8.72 -3.11
N ALA A 82 3.56 9.97 -2.83
CA ALA A 82 4.63 10.67 -3.54
C ALA A 82 6.00 10.00 -3.32
N GLY A 83 6.29 9.50 -2.12
CA GLY A 83 7.50 8.72 -1.85
C GLY A 83 7.53 7.40 -2.62
N TYR A 84 6.43 6.67 -2.60
CA TYR A 84 6.24 5.42 -3.33
C TYR A 84 6.42 5.61 -4.84
N LEU A 85 5.83 6.65 -5.42
CA LEU A 85 5.98 6.97 -6.85
C LEU A 85 7.43 7.28 -7.24
N ARG A 86 8.16 8.03 -6.39
CA ARG A 86 9.58 8.33 -6.63
C ARG A 86 10.48 7.11 -6.52
N ARG A 87 10.08 6.10 -5.73
CA ARG A 87 10.90 4.93 -5.44
C ARG A 87 10.57 3.70 -6.26
N THR A 88 9.37 3.59 -6.82
CA THR A 88 9.00 2.47 -7.69
C THR A 88 9.12 2.86 -9.15
N LEU A 89 9.15 1.90 -10.07
CA LEU A 89 9.10 2.15 -11.51
C LEU A 89 7.70 1.81 -12.06
N PRO A 90 7.22 2.50 -13.11
CA PRO A 90 6.00 2.07 -13.80
C PRO A 90 6.19 0.67 -14.40
N ASP A 91 5.14 -0.16 -14.32
CA ASP A 91 5.13 -1.46 -15.01
C ASP A 91 4.75 -1.25 -16.49
N PRO A 92 5.64 -1.53 -17.46
CA PRO A 92 5.33 -1.38 -18.89
C PRO A 92 4.27 -2.39 -19.38
N PHE A 93 4.00 -3.46 -18.62
CA PHE A 93 3.02 -4.49 -18.94
C PHE A 93 1.76 -4.37 -18.07
N ALA A 94 1.57 -3.26 -17.35
CA ALA A 94 0.42 -3.05 -16.47
C ALA A 94 -0.93 -3.27 -17.17
N ASP A 95 -1.07 -2.86 -18.43
CA ASP A 95 -2.32 -3.04 -19.20
C ASP A 95 -2.58 -4.48 -19.62
N GLN A 96 -1.55 -5.32 -19.66
CA GLN A 96 -1.67 -6.76 -19.96
C GLN A 96 -1.96 -7.58 -18.70
N ARG A 97 -1.71 -7.03 -17.51
CA ARG A 97 -1.93 -7.65 -16.20
C ARG A 97 -3.36 -7.38 -15.70
N GLN A 98 -4.33 -7.79 -16.51
CA GLN A 98 -5.78 -7.54 -16.33
C GLN A 98 -6.36 -8.01 -14.98
N TRP A 99 -5.66 -8.91 -14.28
CA TRP A 99 -6.05 -9.42 -12.97
C TRP A 99 -5.67 -8.50 -11.81
N GLU A 100 -4.77 -7.53 -12.03
CA GLU A 100 -4.42 -6.53 -11.01
C GLU A 100 -5.50 -5.44 -10.96
N SER A 101 -5.92 -5.08 -9.75
CA SER A 101 -6.88 -3.99 -9.54
C SER A 101 -6.39 -2.75 -10.29
N GLY A 102 -7.21 -2.09 -11.11
CA GLY A 102 -6.81 -0.92 -11.94
C GLY A 102 -6.32 0.32 -11.17
N LEU A 103 -5.94 0.15 -9.90
CA LEU A 103 -5.35 1.11 -8.99
C LEU A 103 -3.89 1.38 -9.37
N TRP A 104 -3.52 2.66 -9.42
CA TRP A 104 -2.22 3.09 -9.95
C TRP A 104 -1.02 2.53 -9.18
N TRP A 105 -1.15 2.21 -7.89
CA TRP A 105 -0.06 1.66 -7.08
C TRP A 105 0.24 0.18 -7.37
N HIS A 106 -0.72 -0.54 -7.95
CA HIS A 106 -0.53 -1.89 -8.50
C HIS A 106 0.13 -1.86 -9.88
N ARG A 107 -0.01 -0.76 -10.64
CA ARG A 107 0.62 -0.55 -11.95
C ARG A 107 2.13 -0.18 -11.87
N ARG A 108 2.81 -0.70 -10.84
CA ARG A 108 4.25 -0.49 -10.59
C ARG A 108 4.97 -1.82 -10.65
N LEU A 109 6.21 -1.81 -11.13
CA LEU A 109 6.98 -3.03 -11.32
C LEU A 109 7.21 -3.71 -9.97
N ALA A 110 6.71 -4.94 -9.84
CA ALA A 110 6.79 -5.77 -8.63
C ALA A 110 7.61 -7.05 -8.89
N GLY A 111 7.99 -7.77 -7.84
CA GLY A 111 8.65 -9.09 -7.94
C GLY A 111 10.17 -9.07 -8.19
N GLY A 112 10.86 -7.95 -7.95
CA GLY A 112 12.34 -7.88 -7.92
C GLY A 112 12.86 -7.72 -6.48
N ARG A 113 14.05 -8.20 -6.09
CA ARG A 113 14.51 -8.09 -4.67
C ARG A 113 14.49 -6.64 -4.15
N GLU A 114 13.92 -6.42 -2.96
CA GLU A 114 14.20 -5.21 -2.17
C GLU A 114 15.73 -5.15 -1.96
N GLY A 115 16.34 -4.01 -2.32
CA GLY A 115 17.79 -3.87 -2.40
C GLY A 115 18.49 -4.25 -1.08
N ALA A 116 19.55 -5.05 -1.21
CA ALA A 116 20.51 -5.37 -0.15
C ALA A 116 21.21 -4.11 0.39
#